data_AF-A0A8S3PTP2-F1
#
_entry.id   AF-A0A8S3PTP2-F1
#
_cell.length_a   1.000
_cell.length_b   1.000
_cell.length_c   1.000
_cell.angle_alpha   90.00
_cell.angle_beta   90.00
_cell.angle_gamma   90.00
#
_symmetry.space_group_name_H-M   'P 1'
#
loop_
_entity.id
_entity.type
_entity.pdbx_description
1 polymer ?
#
loop_
_entity_poly.entity_id
_entity_poly.type
_entity_poly.pdbx_seq_one_letter_code
_entity_poly.pdbx_strand_id
1 'polypeptide(L)'
;MSVVWIFGSWASWSKLRGNDDDDWVDRINHLYTVVLLCVFAVFTGGGQYVGDPIQCWCPAQFTGAYVSYTKSYCWIKNTYYIPMNNAIPTDHMDRESEELAYYQWIPIILVFMAFMFKFPCLVWRMLNGYSGLNVEKIVNMAVSTQTSDPKKRDDSVKHISIYIDRWLETHRPYSHNFMVRVQHKMARFCCVFCNKREGTFLTGLYMFVKILYCVNIICQFFILNAFMGHDFFSAYGFEVINGLANDWEIKESYRFPRVTLCDFDIRQLANVQRWTVQCVLPINLFNEKIFIFLWFWFVCIAIVTTGNFLFWIWRVVVKQNRVAYVKKFLKVNDQLHGEDEKKLCRKFANDYLRDDGLFVLRIVARNTNSILLTDLVMCLWGIYKDKPEIRKENDYNDTNP
;
A
#
# COMPACT_ATOMS: atom_id res chain seq x y z
N MET A 1 -2.11 -31.57 -13.82
CA MET A 1 -1.40 -30.31 -13.54
C MET A 1 -0.83 -30.40 -12.13
N SER A 2 0.48 -30.63 -12.05
CA SER A 2 1.12 -31.29 -10.90
C SER A 2 1.39 -30.35 -9.71
N VAL A 3 1.34 -30.95 -8.51
CA VAL A 3 1.59 -30.40 -7.16
C VAL A 3 2.84 -29.50 -7.05
N VAL A 4 3.77 -29.60 -7.99
CA VAL A 4 4.99 -28.76 -8.12
C VAL A 4 4.68 -27.26 -8.29
N TRP A 5 3.57 -26.88 -8.95
CA TRP A 5 3.19 -25.47 -9.07
C TRP A 5 2.78 -24.84 -7.73
N ILE A 6 2.23 -25.63 -6.81
CA ILE A 6 1.79 -25.15 -5.49
C ILE A 6 3.02 -24.82 -4.62
N PHE A 7 4.07 -25.64 -4.67
CA PHE A 7 5.31 -25.37 -3.93
C PHE A 7 6.14 -24.24 -4.54
N GLY A 8 6.18 -24.10 -5.87
CA GLY A 8 6.76 -22.92 -6.53
C GLY A 8 6.01 -21.63 -6.20
N SER A 9 4.68 -21.72 -6.02
CA SER A 9 3.84 -20.62 -5.58
C SER A 9 4.15 -20.18 -4.14
N TRP A 10 4.48 -21.10 -3.23
CA TRP A 10 4.86 -20.76 -1.84
C TRP A 10 6.19 -20.02 -1.74
N ALA A 11 7.20 -20.43 -2.49
CA ALA A 11 8.49 -19.71 -2.56
C ALA A 11 8.37 -18.36 -3.28
N SER A 12 7.42 -18.23 -4.21
CA SER A 12 7.07 -16.95 -4.83
C SER A 12 6.27 -16.06 -3.87
N TRP A 13 5.36 -16.65 -3.07
CA TRP A 13 4.54 -15.94 -2.08
C TRP A 13 5.38 -15.37 -0.93
N SER A 14 6.38 -16.09 -0.43
CA SER A 14 7.31 -15.56 0.57
C SER A 14 8.11 -14.37 0.03
N LYS A 15 8.55 -14.42 -1.24
CA LYS A 15 9.18 -13.29 -1.93
C LYS A 15 8.21 -12.12 -2.18
N LEU A 16 6.95 -12.41 -2.48
CA LEU A 16 5.92 -11.40 -2.77
C LEU A 16 5.49 -10.67 -1.49
N ARG A 17 5.19 -11.43 -0.43
CA ARG A 17 4.93 -10.97 0.94
C ARG A 17 6.10 -10.13 1.44
N GLY A 18 7.32 -10.53 1.08
CA GLY A 18 8.55 -9.86 1.45
C GLY A 18 8.78 -9.87 2.96
N ASN A 19 9.48 -8.87 3.45
CA ASN A 19 9.96 -8.85 4.82
C ASN A 19 8.85 -8.51 5.82
N ASP A 20 9.00 -9.03 7.02
CA ASP A 20 8.09 -8.82 8.13
C ASP A 20 8.36 -7.48 8.87
N ASP A 21 8.73 -6.42 8.15
CA ASP A 21 9.11 -5.12 8.74
C ASP A 21 8.01 -4.04 8.68
N ASP A 22 6.78 -4.43 8.34
CA ASP A 22 5.65 -3.54 8.04
C ASP A 22 4.35 -3.90 8.79
N ASP A 23 3.34 -3.03 8.71
CA ASP A 23 2.04 -3.29 9.36
C ASP A 23 1.14 -4.19 8.50
N TRP A 24 0.22 -4.91 9.14
CA TRP A 24 -0.84 -5.64 8.42
C TRP A 24 -1.65 -4.77 7.45
N VAL A 25 -1.89 -3.50 7.79
CA VAL A 25 -2.55 -2.53 6.90
C VAL A 25 -1.68 -2.19 5.70
N ASP A 26 -0.36 -2.13 5.87
CA ASP A 26 0.56 -1.90 4.75
C ASP A 26 0.50 -3.09 3.80
N ARG A 27 0.45 -4.32 4.32
CA ARG A 27 0.27 -5.56 3.53
C ARG A 27 -1.03 -5.56 2.73
N ILE A 28 -2.13 -5.06 3.29
CA ILE A 28 -3.38 -4.90 2.53
C ILE A 28 -3.16 -4.05 1.29
N ASN A 29 -2.43 -2.94 1.43
CA ASN A 29 -2.11 -2.06 0.30
C ASN A 29 -1.14 -2.72 -0.70
N HIS A 30 0.09 -3.02 -0.30
CA HIS A 30 1.17 -3.35 -1.23
C HIS A 30 1.33 -4.84 -1.58
N LEU A 31 0.56 -5.72 -0.94
CA LEU A 31 0.55 -7.17 -1.21
C LEU A 31 -0.82 -7.62 -1.70
N TYR A 32 -1.85 -7.55 -0.84
CA TYR A 32 -3.16 -8.14 -1.16
C TYR A 32 -3.86 -7.40 -2.31
N THR A 33 -3.84 -6.06 -2.29
CA THR A 33 -4.44 -5.26 -3.38
C THR A 33 -3.66 -5.40 -4.68
N VAL A 34 -2.33 -5.50 -4.62
CA VAL A 34 -1.48 -5.76 -5.80
C VAL A 34 -1.82 -7.12 -6.41
N VAL A 35 -1.90 -8.18 -5.60
CA VAL A 35 -2.27 -9.52 -6.07
C VAL A 35 -3.67 -9.51 -6.69
N LEU A 36 -4.63 -8.88 -6.02
CA LEU A 36 -6.00 -8.74 -6.51
C LEU A 36 -6.05 -8.04 -7.89
N LEU A 37 -5.39 -6.90 -8.02
CA LEU A 37 -5.33 -6.15 -9.27
C LEU A 37 -4.63 -6.92 -10.39
N CYS A 38 -3.54 -7.63 -10.08
CA CYS A 38 -2.85 -8.49 -11.04
C CYS A 38 -3.75 -9.66 -11.49
N VAL A 39 -4.52 -10.28 -10.59
CA VAL A 39 -5.47 -11.34 -10.93
C VAL A 39 -6.55 -10.79 -11.86
N PHE A 40 -7.12 -9.62 -11.55
CA PHE A 40 -8.09 -8.99 -12.45
C PHE A 40 -7.48 -8.61 -13.79
N ALA A 41 -6.25 -8.09 -13.83
CA ALA A 41 -5.57 -7.76 -15.08
C ALA A 41 -5.36 -8.99 -15.96
N VAL A 42 -4.95 -10.13 -15.38
CA VAL A 42 -4.81 -11.40 -16.11
C VAL A 42 -6.17 -11.91 -16.59
N PHE A 43 -7.21 -11.81 -15.76
CA PHE A 43 -8.55 -12.23 -16.12
C PHE A 43 -9.12 -11.38 -17.27
N THR A 44 -9.07 -10.06 -17.17
CA THR A 44 -9.54 -9.13 -18.21
C THR A 44 -8.70 -9.24 -19.47
N GLY A 45 -7.37 -9.40 -19.34
CA GLY A 45 -6.48 -9.60 -20.49
C GLY A 45 -6.74 -10.94 -21.19
N GLY A 46 -6.95 -12.02 -20.43
CA GLY A 46 -7.32 -13.32 -20.98
C GLY A 46 -8.60 -13.24 -21.82
N GLY A 47 -9.62 -12.55 -21.33
CA GLY A 47 -10.86 -12.33 -22.09
C GLY A 47 -10.71 -11.48 -23.35
N GLN A 48 -9.65 -10.68 -23.48
CA GLN A 48 -9.38 -9.84 -24.66
C GLN A 48 -8.54 -10.54 -25.72
N TYR A 49 -7.56 -11.35 -25.30
CA TYR A 49 -6.59 -11.97 -26.20
C TYR A 49 -6.86 -13.45 -26.47
N VAL A 50 -7.63 -14.12 -25.61
CA VAL A 50 -7.94 -15.55 -25.69
C VAL A 50 -9.45 -15.71 -25.90
N GLY A 51 -9.90 -15.49 -27.14
CA GLY A 51 -11.29 -15.63 -27.55
C GLY A 51 -11.71 -14.58 -28.58
N ASP A 52 -13.01 -14.53 -28.87
CA ASP A 52 -13.61 -13.46 -29.66
C ASP A 52 -14.09 -12.34 -28.70
N PRO A 53 -13.36 -11.21 -28.57
CA PRO A 53 -13.72 -10.14 -27.63
C PRO A 53 -14.99 -9.39 -28.04
N ILE A 54 -15.35 -9.48 -29.32
CA ILE A 54 -16.49 -8.80 -29.93
C ILE A 54 -17.22 -9.73 -30.90
N GLN A 55 -18.55 -9.69 -30.88
CA GLN A 55 -19.41 -10.40 -31.84
C GLN A 55 -20.28 -9.39 -32.57
N CYS A 56 -20.20 -9.32 -33.90
CA CYS A 56 -20.94 -8.34 -34.68
C CYS A 56 -22.03 -8.98 -35.54
N TRP A 57 -23.17 -8.30 -35.63
CA TRP A 57 -24.27 -8.61 -36.52
C TRP A 57 -23.94 -8.12 -37.93
N CYS A 58 -23.28 -8.98 -38.70
CA CYS A 58 -22.90 -8.70 -40.09
C CYS A 58 -24.04 -9.01 -41.07
N PRO A 59 -24.14 -8.29 -42.20
CA PRO A 59 -25.10 -8.59 -43.27
C PRO A 59 -24.93 -10.01 -43.83
N ALA A 60 -26.02 -10.63 -44.30
CA ALA A 60 -26.03 -12.02 -44.77
C ALA A 60 -25.12 -12.27 -45.99
N GLN A 61 -24.82 -11.25 -46.79
CA GLN A 61 -23.91 -11.34 -47.94
C GLN A 61 -22.42 -11.41 -47.55
N PHE A 62 -22.06 -11.19 -46.28
CA PHE A 62 -20.67 -11.26 -45.86
C PHE A 62 -20.21 -12.72 -45.75
N THR A 63 -19.15 -13.05 -46.50
CA THR A 63 -18.47 -14.34 -46.35
C THR A 63 -17.81 -14.45 -44.97
N GLY A 64 -17.45 -15.67 -44.53
CA GLY A 64 -16.78 -15.86 -43.23
C GLY A 64 -15.51 -15.04 -43.06
N ALA A 65 -14.75 -14.81 -44.13
CA ALA A 65 -13.57 -13.95 -44.11
C ALA A 65 -13.92 -12.47 -43.88
N TYR A 66 -15.02 -11.98 -44.48
CA TYR A 66 -15.49 -10.61 -44.28
C TYR A 66 -16.02 -10.40 -42.85
N VAL A 67 -16.74 -11.37 -42.29
CA VAL A 67 -17.15 -11.33 -40.88
C VAL A 67 -15.94 -11.26 -39.95
N SER A 68 -14.91 -12.08 -40.20
CA SER A 68 -13.68 -12.05 -39.40
C SER A 68 -12.94 -10.71 -39.53
N TYR A 69 -12.89 -10.11 -40.73
CA TYR A 69 -12.31 -8.79 -40.93
C TYR A 69 -13.10 -7.72 -40.18
N THR A 70 -14.42 -7.71 -40.29
CA THR A 70 -15.29 -6.74 -39.59
C THR A 70 -15.11 -6.84 -38.07
N LYS A 71 -15.09 -8.06 -37.50
CA LYS A 71 -14.82 -8.26 -36.07
C LYS A 71 -13.47 -7.65 -35.65
N SER A 72 -12.39 -7.96 -36.36
CA SER A 72 -11.05 -7.44 -36.04
C SER A 72 -10.97 -5.92 -36.21
N TYR A 73 -11.56 -5.39 -37.28
CA TYR A 73 -11.57 -3.96 -37.55
C TYR A 73 -12.37 -3.21 -36.47
N CYS A 74 -13.56 -3.69 -36.10
CA CYS A 74 -14.40 -3.10 -35.06
C CYS A 74 -13.87 -3.30 -33.64
N TRP A 75 -12.94 -4.23 -33.43
CA TRP A 75 -12.24 -4.36 -32.15
C TRP A 75 -11.07 -3.36 -32.04
N ILE A 76 -10.35 -3.14 -33.14
CA ILE A 76 -9.20 -2.22 -33.19
C ILE A 76 -9.69 -0.76 -33.24
N LYS A 77 -10.69 -0.49 -34.08
CA LYS A 77 -11.39 0.79 -34.13
C LYS A 77 -12.34 0.87 -32.94
N ASN A 78 -12.43 2.03 -32.31
CA ASN A 78 -13.37 2.25 -31.23
C ASN A 78 -14.82 2.02 -31.70
N THR A 79 -15.67 1.62 -30.77
CA THR A 79 -17.13 1.53 -30.97
C THR A 79 -17.83 2.60 -30.15
N TYR A 80 -18.99 3.05 -30.59
CA TYR A 80 -19.79 4.05 -29.87
C TYR A 80 -21.10 3.45 -29.36
N TYR A 81 -21.68 4.03 -28.32
CA TYR A 81 -22.95 3.56 -27.75
C TYR A 81 -24.05 4.59 -27.95
N ILE A 82 -25.19 4.13 -28.45
CA ILE A 82 -26.42 4.93 -28.58
C ILE A 82 -27.56 4.09 -28.03
N PRO A 83 -28.40 4.63 -27.13
CA PRO A 83 -29.57 3.92 -26.63
C PRO A 83 -30.47 3.48 -27.78
N MET A 84 -31.02 2.26 -27.72
CA MET A 84 -31.86 1.69 -28.79
C MET A 84 -33.11 2.52 -29.15
N ASN A 85 -33.57 3.35 -28.21
CA ASN A 85 -34.72 4.24 -28.42
C ASN A 85 -34.37 5.50 -29.24
N ASN A 86 -33.09 5.80 -29.41
CA ASN A 86 -32.61 6.98 -30.12
C ASN A 86 -32.20 6.61 -31.56
N ALA A 87 -32.53 7.47 -32.52
CA ALA A 87 -32.03 7.32 -33.88
C ALA A 87 -30.52 7.56 -33.94
N ILE A 88 -29.82 6.82 -34.81
CA ILE A 88 -28.38 7.02 -35.03
C ILE A 88 -28.18 8.40 -35.70
N PRO A 89 -27.43 9.33 -35.09
CA PRO A 89 -27.16 10.66 -35.64
C PRO A 89 -26.55 10.56 -37.04
N THR A 90 -26.94 11.46 -37.94
CA THR A 90 -26.35 11.52 -39.29
C THR A 90 -24.99 12.19 -39.29
N ASP A 91 -24.74 13.12 -38.36
CA ASP A 91 -23.44 13.75 -38.18
C ASP A 91 -22.44 12.76 -37.58
N HIS A 92 -21.21 12.79 -38.10
CA HIS A 92 -20.12 11.94 -37.64
C HIS A 92 -19.51 12.45 -36.35
N MET A 93 -19.49 13.76 -36.15
CA MET A 93 -18.93 14.35 -34.92
C MET A 93 -19.69 13.86 -33.67
N ASP A 94 -21.01 13.76 -33.77
CA ASP A 94 -21.87 13.27 -32.68
C ASP A 94 -21.67 11.78 -32.37
N ARG A 95 -21.20 10.99 -33.36
CA ARG A 95 -20.89 9.56 -33.15
C ARG A 95 -19.51 9.39 -32.52
N GLU A 96 -18.54 10.19 -32.96
CA GLU A 96 -17.17 10.17 -32.44
C GLU A 96 -17.10 10.63 -30.98
N SER A 97 -17.95 11.57 -30.55
CA SER A 97 -18.02 12.01 -29.14
C SER A 97 -18.49 10.92 -28.17
N GLU A 98 -19.17 9.88 -28.68
CA GLU A 98 -19.72 8.77 -27.90
C GLU A 98 -18.84 7.50 -27.99
N GLU A 99 -17.62 7.61 -28.54
CA GLU A 99 -16.70 6.48 -28.70
C GLU A 99 -16.12 5.96 -27.38
N LEU A 100 -16.05 4.64 -27.27
CA LEU A 100 -15.56 3.92 -26.10
C LEU A 100 -14.17 3.35 -26.39
N ALA A 101 -13.12 4.13 -26.09
CA ALA A 101 -11.73 3.72 -26.33
C ALA A 101 -11.09 2.97 -25.15
N TYR A 102 -11.75 2.90 -24.00
CA TYR A 102 -11.09 2.55 -22.74
C TYR A 102 -10.86 1.04 -22.56
N TYR A 103 -11.64 0.17 -23.21
CA TYR A 103 -11.63 -1.28 -22.96
C TYR A 103 -10.26 -1.92 -23.21
N GLN A 104 -9.60 -1.53 -24.30
CA GLN A 104 -8.28 -2.04 -24.67
C GLN A 104 -7.21 -1.74 -23.60
N TRP A 105 -7.42 -0.69 -22.80
CA TRP A 105 -6.47 -0.23 -21.79
C TRP A 105 -6.73 -0.81 -20.39
N ILE A 106 -7.84 -1.52 -20.17
CA ILE A 106 -8.21 -2.05 -18.85
C ILE A 106 -7.08 -2.87 -18.20
N PRO A 107 -6.52 -3.90 -18.84
CA PRO A 107 -5.49 -4.72 -18.19
C PRO A 107 -4.23 -3.92 -17.88
N ILE A 108 -3.85 -3.00 -18.77
CA ILE A 108 -2.66 -2.14 -18.63
C ILE A 108 -2.83 -1.20 -17.44
N ILE A 109 -4.01 -0.58 -17.31
CA ILE A 109 -4.33 0.32 -16.20
C ILE A 109 -4.36 -0.46 -14.89
N LEU A 110 -4.96 -1.65 -14.84
CA LEU A 110 -4.96 -2.47 -13.63
C LEU A 110 -3.54 -2.83 -13.17
N VAL A 111 -2.63 -3.15 -14.10
CA VAL A 111 -1.21 -3.37 -13.79
C VAL A 111 -0.53 -2.09 -13.30
N PHE A 112 -0.82 -0.95 -13.92
CA PHE A 112 -0.29 0.35 -13.47
C PHE A 112 -0.78 0.72 -12.06
N MET A 113 -2.07 0.52 -11.77
CA MET A 113 -2.65 0.67 -10.43
C MET A 113 -1.95 -0.26 -9.42
N ALA A 114 -1.70 -1.53 -9.80
CA ALA A 114 -0.98 -2.48 -8.97
C ALA A 114 0.46 -2.01 -8.66
N PHE A 115 1.16 -1.46 -9.66
CA PHE A 115 2.48 -0.86 -9.46
C PHE A 115 2.43 0.32 -8.47
N MET A 116 1.47 1.22 -8.61
CA MET A 116 1.30 2.35 -7.71
C MET A 116 1.01 1.92 -6.26
N PHE A 117 0.26 0.85 -6.03
CA PHE A 117 0.09 0.25 -4.69
C PHE A 117 1.38 -0.36 -4.13
N LYS A 118 2.27 -0.87 -4.99
CA LYS A 118 3.58 -1.40 -4.58
C LYS A 118 4.60 -0.29 -4.30
N PHE A 119 4.45 0.87 -4.94
CA PHE A 119 5.42 1.97 -4.91
C PHE A 119 5.81 2.44 -3.49
N PRO A 120 4.89 2.71 -2.53
CA PRO A 120 5.27 3.13 -1.19
C PRO A 120 6.15 2.11 -0.44
N CYS A 121 5.92 0.81 -0.64
CA CYS A 121 6.76 -0.25 -0.08
C CYS A 121 8.16 -0.26 -0.70
N LEU A 122 8.27 -0.02 -2.02
CA LEU A 122 9.58 0.10 -2.67
C LEU A 122 10.36 1.29 -2.11
N VAL A 123 9.70 2.42 -1.88
CA VAL A 123 10.30 3.60 -1.23
C VAL A 123 10.82 3.25 0.17
N TRP A 124 10.03 2.55 1.00
CA TRP A 124 10.47 2.07 2.31
C TRP A 124 11.75 1.23 2.20
N ARG A 125 11.77 0.22 1.33
CA ARG A 125 12.89 -0.74 1.20
C ARG A 125 14.15 -0.09 0.65
N MET A 126 14.01 0.87 -0.26
CA MET A 126 15.16 1.61 -0.81
C MET A 126 15.75 2.57 0.22
N LEU A 127 14.91 3.21 1.03
CA LEU A 127 15.34 4.28 1.93
C LEU A 127 15.68 3.82 3.35
N ASN A 128 15.14 2.68 3.82
CA ASN A 128 15.38 2.22 5.19
C ASN A 128 16.86 1.89 5.46
N GLY A 129 17.60 1.43 4.45
CA GLY A 129 19.03 1.13 4.55
C GLY A 129 19.90 2.36 4.84
N TYR A 130 19.45 3.55 4.43
CA TYR A 130 20.16 4.81 4.72
C TYR A 130 20.18 5.15 6.22
N SER A 131 19.32 4.53 7.04
CA SER A 131 19.33 4.66 8.50
C SER A 131 20.57 4.02 9.16
N GLY A 132 21.33 3.22 8.42
CA GLY A 132 22.45 2.43 8.97
C GLY A 132 22.01 1.24 9.82
N LEU A 133 20.69 1.02 9.96
CA LEU A 133 20.10 -0.14 10.64
C LEU A 133 19.50 -1.07 9.60
N ASN A 134 19.92 -2.33 9.61
CA ASN A 134 19.22 -3.35 8.82
C ASN A 134 18.05 -3.90 9.65
N VAL A 135 16.88 -3.26 9.51
CA VAL A 135 15.65 -3.62 10.24
C VAL A 135 15.24 -5.06 9.92
N GLU A 136 15.34 -5.47 8.66
CA GLU A 136 15.07 -6.85 8.22
C GLU A 136 15.93 -7.85 8.99
N LYS A 137 17.24 -7.60 9.10
CA LYS A 137 18.16 -8.47 9.84
C LYS A 137 17.75 -8.58 11.30
N ILE A 138 17.34 -7.49 11.94
CA ILE A 138 16.87 -7.50 13.34
C ILE A 138 15.62 -8.36 13.50
N VAL A 139 14.63 -8.16 12.63
CA VAL A 139 13.38 -8.92 12.68
C VAL A 139 13.66 -10.41 12.45
N ASN A 140 14.46 -10.75 11.44
CA ASN A 140 14.80 -12.15 11.13
C ASN A 140 15.55 -12.82 12.30
N MET A 141 16.52 -12.13 12.91
CA MET A 141 17.21 -12.63 14.11
C MET A 141 16.24 -12.79 15.29
N ALA A 142 15.31 -11.85 15.48
CA ALA A 142 14.34 -11.93 16.56
C ALA A 142 13.33 -13.08 16.35
N VAL A 143 12.86 -13.30 15.12
CA VAL A 143 11.96 -14.41 14.77
C VAL A 143 12.67 -15.76 14.91
N SER A 144 13.91 -15.90 14.44
CA SER A 144 14.69 -17.15 14.59
C SER A 144 14.98 -17.49 16.05
N THR A 145 15.07 -16.46 16.91
CA THR A 145 15.30 -16.63 18.34
C THR A 145 14.11 -17.31 19.04
N GLN A 146 12.91 -17.23 18.49
CA GLN A 146 11.71 -17.81 19.11
C GLN A 146 11.69 -19.34 19.10
N THR A 147 12.38 -19.96 18.13
CA THR A 147 12.44 -21.42 17.96
C THR A 147 13.75 -22.02 18.46
N SER A 148 14.62 -21.19 19.06
CA SER A 148 15.96 -21.59 19.52
C SER A 148 15.97 -22.12 20.95
N ASP A 149 16.99 -22.93 21.29
CA ASP A 149 17.23 -23.42 22.65
C ASP A 149 17.32 -22.27 23.67
N PRO A 150 16.86 -22.44 24.93
CA PRO A 150 16.83 -21.36 25.93
C PRO A 150 18.16 -20.62 26.14
N LYS A 151 19.29 -21.33 26.17
CA LYS A 151 20.62 -20.70 26.31
C LYS A 151 21.00 -19.86 25.08
N LYS A 152 20.79 -20.41 23.88
CA LYS A 152 21.04 -19.71 22.61
C LYS A 152 20.10 -18.51 22.44
N ARG A 153 18.89 -18.61 23.01
CA ARG A 153 17.90 -17.53 23.02
C ARG A 153 18.43 -16.30 23.74
N ASP A 154 18.94 -16.47 24.96
CA ASP A 154 19.45 -15.37 25.77
C ASP A 154 20.69 -14.72 25.13
N ASP A 155 21.61 -15.53 24.56
CA ASP A 155 22.75 -15.03 23.80
C ASP A 155 22.30 -14.22 22.57
N SER A 156 21.31 -14.71 21.82
CA SER A 156 20.77 -14.03 20.64
C SER A 156 20.10 -12.70 21.01
N VAL A 157 19.32 -12.67 22.10
CA VAL A 157 18.72 -11.43 22.62
C VAL A 157 19.80 -10.42 23.00
N LYS A 158 20.88 -10.87 23.65
CA LYS A 158 22.03 -10.03 24.00
C LYS A 158 22.75 -9.50 22.75
N HIS A 159 22.92 -10.31 21.72
CA HIS A 159 23.48 -9.86 20.45
C HIS A 159 22.59 -8.80 19.78
N ILE A 160 21.27 -9.00 19.78
CA ILE A 160 20.31 -8.02 19.24
C ILE A 160 20.36 -6.72 20.05
N SER A 161 20.41 -6.78 21.39
CA SER A 161 20.47 -5.59 22.24
C SER A 161 21.75 -4.80 22.04
N ILE A 162 22.90 -5.47 21.93
CA ILE A 162 24.19 -4.81 21.64
C ILE A 162 24.17 -4.17 20.25
N TYR A 163 23.57 -4.84 19.26
CA TYR A 163 23.46 -4.28 17.91
C TYR A 163 22.59 -3.01 17.88
N ILE A 164 21.44 -3.02 18.57
CA ILE A 164 20.57 -1.85 18.72
C ILE A 164 21.28 -0.74 19.50
N ASP A 165 21.95 -1.04 20.62
CA ASP A 165 22.68 -0.06 21.43
C ASP A 165 23.78 0.66 20.62
N ARG A 166 24.63 -0.09 19.91
CA ARG A 166 25.68 0.50 19.05
C ARG A 166 25.11 1.43 17.99
N TRP A 167 23.97 1.05 17.41
CA TRP A 167 23.29 1.88 16.43
C TRP A 167 22.69 3.16 17.07
N LEU A 168 22.07 3.06 18.26
CA LEU A 168 21.55 4.20 19.01
C LEU A 168 22.67 5.18 19.40
N GLU A 169 23.82 4.67 19.83
CA GLU A 169 24.99 5.48 20.18
C GLU A 169 25.57 6.22 18.98
N THR A 170 25.69 5.55 17.83
CA THR A 170 26.17 6.16 16.58
C THR A 170 25.33 7.38 16.18
N HIS A 171 24.05 7.39 16.55
CA HIS A 171 23.10 8.45 16.25
C HIS A 171 22.86 9.40 17.44
N ARG A 172 23.70 9.39 18.48
CA ARG A 172 23.61 10.35 19.59
C ARG A 172 24.10 11.74 19.15
N PRO A 173 23.29 12.81 19.29
CA PRO A 173 23.70 14.14 18.88
C PRO A 173 24.82 14.66 19.80
N TYR A 174 25.98 14.92 19.22
CA TYR A 174 27.08 15.60 19.89
C TYR A 174 26.82 17.11 19.90
N SER A 175 26.04 17.59 20.87
CA SER A 175 25.64 19.00 20.98
C SER A 175 26.54 19.75 21.99
N HIS A 176 27.74 20.15 21.59
CA HIS A 176 28.54 21.09 22.39
C HIS A 176 28.21 22.57 22.08
N ASN A 177 27.71 22.90 20.87
CA ASN A 177 27.62 24.30 20.42
C ASN A 177 26.18 24.85 20.31
N PHE A 178 25.95 26.04 20.88
CA PHE A 178 24.67 26.77 20.90
C PHE A 178 24.13 27.11 19.50
N MET A 179 24.94 27.77 18.66
CA MET A 179 25.30 27.26 17.33
C MET A 179 24.28 26.39 16.58
N VAL A 180 24.52 25.11 16.82
CA VAL A 180 23.93 23.95 16.19
C VAL A 180 22.51 23.73 16.72
N ARG A 181 22.22 24.05 17.99
CA ARG A 181 20.85 23.94 18.57
C ARG A 181 19.86 24.89 17.90
N VAL A 182 20.28 26.10 17.54
CA VAL A 182 19.40 27.08 16.86
C VAL A 182 19.10 26.63 15.42
N GLN A 183 20.11 26.15 14.70
CA GLN A 183 19.96 25.59 13.36
C GLN A 183 19.09 24.32 13.36
N HIS A 184 19.20 23.47 14.38
CA HIS A 184 18.31 22.31 14.59
C HIS A 184 16.85 22.72 14.86
N LYS A 185 16.60 23.80 15.60
CA LYS A 185 15.26 24.33 15.86
C LYS A 185 14.58 24.87 14.59
N MET A 186 15.33 25.54 13.72
CA MET A 186 14.84 26.02 12.42
C MET A 186 14.57 24.87 11.43
N ALA A 187 15.49 23.88 11.34
CA ALA A 187 15.31 22.70 10.49
C ALA A 187 14.12 21.83 10.93
N ARG A 188 13.75 21.85 12.22
CA ARG A 188 12.58 21.16 12.78
C ARG A 188 11.24 21.69 12.23
N PHE A 189 11.19 22.95 11.78
CA PHE A 189 9.96 23.56 11.25
C PHE A 189 9.76 23.25 9.76
N CYS A 190 10.84 23.11 8.98
CA CYS A 190 10.77 22.89 7.53
C CYS A 190 10.93 21.40 7.12
N CYS A 191 11.63 20.59 7.93
CA CYS A 191 11.96 19.19 7.65
C CYS A 191 11.63 18.27 8.84
N VAL A 192 10.35 18.21 9.22
CA VAL A 192 9.83 17.51 10.42
C VAL A 192 10.20 16.01 10.49
N PHE A 193 10.56 15.36 9.37
CA PHE A 193 10.68 13.89 9.30
C PHE A 193 12.04 13.33 8.85
N CYS A 194 13.06 14.17 8.59
CA CYS A 194 14.28 13.71 7.91
C CYS A 194 15.60 14.10 8.60
N ASN A 195 15.66 14.20 9.93
CA ASN A 195 16.91 14.55 10.62
C ASN A 195 17.61 13.32 11.22
N LYS A 196 18.59 12.78 10.48
CA LYS A 196 19.38 11.58 10.84
C LYS A 196 20.07 11.69 12.22
N ARG A 197 20.40 12.91 12.67
CA ARG A 197 21.14 13.16 13.91
C ARG A 197 20.29 13.25 15.19
N GLU A 198 18.96 13.34 15.09
CA GLU A 198 18.09 13.34 16.29
C GLU A 198 17.54 11.93 16.64
N GLY A 199 17.78 10.91 15.81
CA GLY A 199 17.20 9.57 16.02
C GLY A 199 15.69 9.52 15.76
N THR A 200 15.25 10.29 14.75
CA THR A 200 13.86 10.38 14.27
C THR A 200 13.70 10.03 12.79
N PHE A 201 14.80 9.63 12.12
CA PHE A 201 14.83 9.40 10.68
C PHE A 201 14.02 8.17 10.27
N LEU A 202 14.19 7.05 10.98
CA LEU A 202 13.51 5.80 10.61
C LEU A 202 12.00 5.92 10.82
N THR A 203 11.60 6.50 11.95
CA THR A 203 10.20 6.80 12.28
C THR A 203 9.62 7.80 11.28
N GLY A 204 10.38 8.84 10.92
CA GLY A 204 9.93 9.84 9.96
C GLY A 204 9.79 9.32 8.54
N LEU A 205 10.72 8.48 8.09
CA LEU A 205 10.61 7.74 6.83
C LEU A 205 9.38 6.86 6.81
N TYR A 206 9.11 6.14 7.90
CA TYR A 206 7.92 5.31 8.01
C TYR A 206 6.62 6.12 7.93
N MET A 207 6.57 7.27 8.62
CA MET A 207 5.44 8.20 8.52
C MET A 207 5.26 8.76 7.11
N PHE A 208 6.35 9.06 6.41
CA PHE A 208 6.32 9.48 5.02
C PHE A 208 5.73 8.40 4.11
N VAL A 209 6.12 7.14 4.30
CA VAL A 209 5.55 6.00 3.55
C VAL A 209 4.05 5.84 3.83
N LYS A 210 3.58 6.05 5.07
CA LYS A 210 2.14 6.08 5.38
C LYS A 210 1.39 7.18 4.63
N ILE A 211 1.99 8.37 4.52
CA ILE A 211 1.42 9.46 3.73
C ILE A 211 1.34 9.04 2.26
N LEU A 212 2.38 8.40 1.72
CA LEU A 212 2.35 7.89 0.35
C LEU A 212 1.24 6.87 0.13
N TYR A 213 0.93 6.00 1.09
CA TYR A 213 -0.23 5.10 0.98
C TYR A 213 -1.57 5.86 0.95
N CYS A 214 -1.74 6.88 1.80
CA CYS A 214 -2.94 7.73 1.81
C CYS A 214 -3.11 8.53 0.50
N VAL A 215 -2.02 9.10 -0.01
CA VAL A 215 -2.03 9.80 -1.31
C VAL A 215 -2.31 8.82 -2.43
N ASN A 216 -1.71 7.63 -2.40
CA ASN A 216 -1.94 6.61 -3.40
C ASN A 216 -3.41 6.25 -3.48
N ILE A 217 -4.09 5.90 -2.38
CA ILE A 217 -5.51 5.51 -2.43
C ILE A 217 -6.39 6.63 -2.99
N ILE A 218 -6.09 7.89 -2.70
CA ILE A 218 -6.78 9.04 -3.30
C ILE A 218 -6.56 9.09 -4.82
N CYS A 219 -5.30 8.96 -5.27
CA CYS A 219 -4.98 8.89 -6.70
C CYS A 219 -5.67 7.71 -7.39
N GLN A 220 -5.76 6.54 -6.74
CA GLN A 220 -6.46 5.37 -7.30
C GLN A 220 -7.94 5.66 -7.56
N PHE A 221 -8.61 6.36 -6.64
CA PHE A 221 -9.99 6.79 -6.86
C PHE A 221 -10.13 7.74 -8.04
N PHE A 222 -9.20 8.70 -8.19
CA PHE A 222 -9.22 9.59 -9.35
C PHE A 222 -9.01 8.83 -10.66
N ILE A 223 -8.08 7.88 -10.72
CA ILE A 223 -7.87 7.07 -11.92
C ILE A 223 -9.12 6.21 -12.21
N LEU A 224 -9.71 5.60 -11.18
CA LEU A 224 -10.93 4.79 -11.33
C LEU A 224 -12.10 5.63 -11.87
N ASN A 225 -12.33 6.83 -11.32
CA ASN A 225 -13.40 7.72 -11.74
C ASN A 225 -13.16 8.28 -13.15
N ALA A 226 -11.93 8.71 -13.46
CA ALA A 226 -11.58 9.18 -14.80
C ALA A 226 -11.82 8.10 -15.86
N PHE A 227 -11.61 6.83 -15.51
CA PHE A 227 -11.83 5.70 -16.40
C PHE A 227 -13.31 5.37 -16.62
N MET A 228 -14.17 5.62 -15.63
CA MET A 228 -15.61 5.35 -15.73
C MET A 228 -16.39 6.44 -16.47
N GLY A 229 -15.72 7.50 -16.96
CA GLY A 229 -16.22 8.33 -18.08
C GLY A 229 -17.40 9.27 -17.80
N HIS A 230 -17.71 9.61 -16.54
CA HIS A 230 -18.70 10.66 -16.24
C HIS A 230 -18.29 11.45 -14.99
N ASP A 231 -18.75 12.70 -14.90
CA ASP A 231 -18.51 13.72 -13.85
C ASP A 231 -17.54 13.33 -12.72
N PHE A 232 -16.43 14.07 -12.60
CA PHE A 232 -15.36 13.89 -11.60
C PHE A 232 -15.84 13.66 -10.14
N PHE A 233 -17.05 14.10 -9.81
CA PHE A 233 -17.65 14.03 -8.47
C PHE A 233 -18.73 12.94 -8.31
N SER A 234 -19.13 12.25 -9.38
CA SER A 234 -20.10 11.16 -9.30
C SER A 234 -19.46 9.91 -8.69
N ALA A 235 -19.93 9.54 -7.49
CA ALA A 235 -19.41 8.37 -6.78
C ALA A 235 -20.20 7.13 -7.23
N TYR A 236 -19.65 6.41 -8.21
CA TYR A 236 -20.27 5.23 -8.84
C TYR A 236 -20.92 4.25 -7.85
N GLY A 237 -20.22 3.91 -6.77
CA GLY A 237 -20.75 2.95 -5.80
C GLY A 237 -22.03 3.41 -5.09
N PHE A 238 -22.21 4.71 -4.85
CA PHE A 238 -23.46 5.22 -4.26
C PHE A 238 -24.62 5.16 -5.27
N GLU A 239 -24.35 5.39 -6.55
CA GLU A 239 -25.35 5.25 -7.61
C GLU A 239 -25.79 3.78 -7.75
N VAL A 240 -24.86 2.84 -7.65
CA VAL A 240 -25.16 1.40 -7.67
C VAL A 240 -26.02 1.00 -6.46
N ILE A 241 -25.69 1.48 -5.25
CA ILE A 241 -26.49 1.21 -4.05
C ILE A 241 -27.91 1.79 -4.19
N ASN A 242 -28.03 3.03 -4.65
CA ASN A 242 -29.32 3.68 -4.84
C ASN A 242 -30.15 3.00 -5.94
N GLY A 243 -29.51 2.52 -7.01
CA GLY A 243 -30.17 1.73 -8.06
C GLY A 243 -30.71 0.40 -7.56
N LEU A 244 -29.94 -0.30 -6.71
CA LEU A 244 -30.36 -1.57 -6.11
C LEU A 244 -31.49 -1.37 -5.08
N ALA A 245 -31.47 -0.28 -4.32
CA ALA A 245 -32.49 0.00 -3.30
C ALA A 245 -33.86 0.35 -3.89
N ASN A 246 -33.91 0.88 -5.12
CA ASN A 246 -35.15 1.33 -5.76
C ASN A 246 -35.73 0.32 -6.76
N ASP A 247 -35.29 -0.96 -6.74
CA ASP A 247 -35.75 -2.03 -7.66
C ASP A 247 -35.75 -1.60 -9.14
N TRP A 248 -34.82 -0.73 -9.51
CA TRP A 248 -34.64 -0.38 -10.92
C TRP A 248 -34.05 -1.61 -11.60
N GLU A 249 -34.80 -2.24 -12.50
CA GLU A 249 -34.22 -3.10 -13.53
C GLU A 249 -32.97 -2.38 -14.01
N ILE A 250 -31.79 -2.96 -13.80
CA ILE A 250 -30.51 -2.33 -14.09
C ILE A 250 -30.48 -2.04 -15.59
N LYS A 251 -31.04 -0.89 -15.99
CA LYS A 251 -31.05 -0.40 -17.35
C LYS A 251 -29.59 -0.33 -17.77
N GLU A 252 -29.33 -0.77 -18.99
CA GLU A 252 -28.00 -0.85 -19.59
C GLU A 252 -27.15 0.33 -19.13
N SER A 253 -26.12 0.04 -18.34
CA SER A 253 -25.26 1.08 -17.79
C SER A 253 -24.59 1.79 -18.97
N TYR A 254 -24.91 3.06 -19.16
CA TYR A 254 -24.27 3.89 -20.20
C TYR A 254 -22.73 3.85 -20.10
N ARG A 255 -22.19 3.62 -18.90
CA ARG A 255 -20.75 3.43 -18.66
C ARG A 255 -20.22 2.12 -19.21
N PHE A 256 -20.98 1.04 -19.11
CA PHE A 256 -20.58 -0.31 -19.55
C PHE A 256 -21.65 -0.92 -20.49
N PRO A 257 -21.84 -0.35 -21.70
CA PRO A 257 -22.80 -0.85 -22.66
C PRO A 257 -22.40 -2.23 -23.19
N ARG A 258 -23.36 -3.15 -23.22
CA ARG A 258 -23.14 -4.53 -23.72
C ARG A 258 -23.27 -4.62 -25.23
N VAL A 259 -23.94 -3.65 -25.83
CA VAL A 259 -24.19 -3.52 -27.26
C VAL A 259 -23.68 -2.17 -27.72
N THR A 260 -22.83 -2.16 -28.74
CA THR A 260 -22.27 -0.95 -29.33
C THR A 260 -22.42 -0.97 -30.85
N LEU A 261 -22.21 0.18 -31.48
CA LEU A 261 -22.23 0.35 -32.92
C LEU A 261 -20.79 0.56 -33.41
N CYS A 262 -20.49 -0.03 -34.56
CA CYS A 262 -19.21 0.12 -35.24
C CYS A 262 -19.45 0.59 -36.67
N ASP A 263 -18.79 1.68 -37.03
CA ASP A 263 -18.76 2.17 -38.40
C ASP A 263 -17.44 1.75 -39.08
N PHE A 264 -17.51 1.11 -40.24
CA PHE A 264 -16.32 0.79 -41.04
C PHE A 264 -16.52 1.11 -42.52
N ASP A 265 -15.43 1.49 -43.17
CA ASP A 265 -15.43 1.95 -44.55
C ASP A 265 -14.70 0.94 -45.45
N ILE A 266 -15.39 0.49 -46.50
CA ILE A 266 -14.79 -0.34 -47.55
C ILE A 266 -14.52 0.54 -48.76
N ARG A 267 -13.25 0.61 -49.17
CA ARG A 267 -12.85 1.31 -50.39
C ARG A 267 -12.96 0.38 -51.61
N GLN A 268 -13.80 0.77 -52.56
CA GLN A 268 -13.83 0.23 -53.92
C GLN A 268 -13.30 1.31 -54.88
N LEU A 269 -12.82 0.92 -56.08
CA LEU A 269 -11.99 1.77 -56.96
C LEU A 269 -12.42 3.25 -57.08
N ALA A 270 -13.72 3.54 -57.10
CA ALA A 270 -14.27 4.89 -57.23
C ALA A 270 -15.23 5.31 -56.08
N ASN A 271 -15.52 4.44 -55.11
CA ASN A 271 -16.52 4.73 -54.08
C ASN A 271 -16.13 4.15 -52.71
N VAL A 272 -16.38 4.93 -51.65
CA VAL A 272 -16.22 4.49 -50.26
C VAL A 272 -17.59 4.11 -49.74
N GLN A 273 -17.79 2.83 -49.46
CA GLN A 273 -19.05 2.33 -48.88
C GLN A 273 -18.89 2.20 -47.37
N ARG A 274 -19.68 2.98 -46.63
CA ARG A 274 -19.72 2.95 -45.17
C ARG A 274 -20.80 1.98 -44.69
N TRP A 275 -20.42 1.14 -43.74
CA TRP A 275 -21.30 0.17 -43.10
C TRP A 275 -21.33 0.44 -41.60
N THR A 276 -22.53 0.40 -41.03
CA THR A 276 -22.73 0.40 -39.57
C THR A 276 -23.24 -0.97 -39.17
N VAL A 277 -22.52 -1.62 -38.25
CA VAL A 277 -22.90 -2.93 -37.69
C VAL A 277 -23.07 -2.83 -36.18
N GLN A 278 -24.01 -3.60 -35.66
CA GLN A 278 -24.23 -3.73 -34.22
C GLN A 278 -23.34 -4.83 -33.67
N CYS A 279 -22.61 -4.55 -32.59
CA CYS A 279 -21.70 -5.48 -31.96
C CYS A 279 -22.04 -5.68 -30.49
N VAL A 280 -21.84 -6.90 -29.99
CA VAL A 280 -21.99 -7.28 -28.59
C VAL A 280 -20.59 -7.46 -27.99
N LEU A 281 -20.40 -6.90 -26.79
CA LEU A 281 -19.14 -6.95 -26.03
C LEU A 281 -19.35 -7.76 -24.73
N PRO A 282 -19.22 -9.11 -24.76
CA PRO A 282 -19.39 -9.95 -23.58
C PRO A 282 -18.45 -9.59 -22.43
N ILE A 283 -17.24 -9.12 -22.76
CA ILE A 283 -16.24 -8.71 -21.77
C ILE A 283 -16.75 -7.61 -20.84
N ASN A 284 -17.68 -6.78 -21.31
CA ASN A 284 -18.15 -5.64 -20.55
C ASN A 284 -19.00 -6.05 -19.34
N LEU A 285 -19.68 -7.20 -19.43
CA LEU A 285 -20.42 -7.78 -18.31
C LEU A 285 -19.49 -8.07 -17.12
N PHE A 286 -18.28 -8.55 -17.40
CA PHE A 286 -17.30 -8.83 -16.36
C PHE A 286 -16.66 -7.56 -15.81
N ASN A 287 -16.30 -6.63 -16.71
CA ASN A 287 -15.71 -5.35 -16.32
C ASN A 287 -16.64 -4.58 -15.38
N GLU A 288 -17.93 -4.49 -15.70
CA GLU A 288 -18.95 -3.86 -14.86
C GLU A 288 -18.86 -4.37 -13.40
N LYS A 289 -18.78 -5.70 -13.21
CA LYS A 289 -18.72 -6.30 -11.87
C LYS A 289 -17.36 -6.13 -11.18
N ILE A 290 -16.27 -6.23 -11.92
CA ILE A 290 -14.91 -6.01 -11.40
C ILE A 290 -14.77 -4.57 -10.89
N PHE A 291 -15.20 -3.57 -11.67
CA PHE A 291 -15.11 -2.16 -11.28
C PHE A 291 -16.01 -1.80 -10.10
N ILE A 292 -17.21 -2.39 -10.00
CA ILE A 292 -18.05 -2.25 -8.80
C ILE A 292 -17.32 -2.81 -7.57
N PHE A 293 -16.76 -4.02 -7.67
CA PHE A 293 -16.03 -4.65 -6.58
C PHE A 293 -14.81 -3.82 -6.17
N LEU A 294 -14.01 -3.35 -7.14
CA LEU A 294 -12.82 -2.52 -6.90
C LEU A 294 -13.17 -1.21 -6.20
N TRP A 295 -14.28 -0.57 -6.56
CA TRP A 295 -14.72 0.66 -5.91
C TRP A 295 -14.94 0.45 -4.42
N PHE A 296 -15.72 -0.57 -4.03
CA PHE A 296 -15.96 -0.90 -2.62
C PHE A 296 -14.69 -1.32 -1.90
N TRP A 297 -13.84 -2.12 -2.56
CA TRP A 297 -12.55 -2.54 -2.03
C TRP A 297 -11.66 -1.33 -1.71
N PHE A 298 -11.57 -0.36 -2.61
CA PHE A 298 -10.80 0.87 -2.40
C PHE A 298 -11.39 1.74 -1.27
N VAL A 299 -12.72 1.76 -1.08
CA VAL A 299 -13.33 2.46 0.06
C VAL A 299 -12.90 1.82 1.38
N CYS A 300 -12.97 0.49 1.47
CA CYS A 300 -12.49 -0.25 2.65
C CYS A 300 -11.01 0.04 2.92
N ILE A 301 -10.17 0.03 1.89
CA ILE A 301 -8.74 0.33 2.03
C ILE A 301 -8.51 1.77 2.47
N ALA A 302 -9.25 2.74 1.94
CA ALA A 302 -9.12 4.13 2.33
C ALA A 302 -9.42 4.33 3.81
N ILE A 303 -10.48 3.70 4.33
CA ILE A 303 -10.84 3.76 5.75
C ILE A 303 -9.73 3.14 6.62
N VAL A 304 -9.30 1.91 6.30
CA VAL A 304 -8.30 1.19 7.11
C VAL A 304 -6.94 1.89 7.06
N THR A 305 -6.53 2.38 5.89
CA THR A 305 -5.24 3.07 5.69
C THR A 305 -5.21 4.42 6.39
N THR A 306 -6.28 5.21 6.25
CA THR A 306 -6.41 6.51 6.94
C THR A 306 -6.47 6.32 8.45
N GLY A 307 -7.25 5.35 8.94
CA GLY A 307 -7.31 5.02 10.37
C GLY A 307 -5.96 4.61 10.94
N ASN A 308 -5.20 3.79 10.21
CA ASN A 308 -3.85 3.39 10.63
C ASN A 308 -2.86 4.57 10.60
N PHE A 309 -2.94 5.44 9.60
CA PHE A 309 -2.12 6.65 9.55
C PHE A 309 -2.37 7.57 10.73
N LEU A 310 -3.64 7.86 11.05
CA LEU A 310 -4.03 8.67 12.21
C LEU A 310 -3.55 8.05 13.53
N PHE A 311 -3.67 6.73 13.65
CA PHE A 311 -3.17 6.01 14.82
C PHE A 311 -1.65 6.13 14.99
N TRP A 312 -0.89 6.05 13.91
CA TRP A 312 0.55 6.26 13.94
C TRP A 312 0.94 7.71 14.24
N ILE A 313 0.22 8.69 13.69
CA ILE A 313 0.38 10.10 14.06
C ILE A 313 0.20 10.26 15.58
N TRP A 314 -0.90 9.76 16.13
CA TRP A 314 -1.17 9.83 17.56
C TRP A 314 -0.05 9.18 18.39
N ARG A 315 0.46 8.02 17.95
CA ARG A 315 1.58 7.31 18.61
C ARG A 315 2.90 8.06 18.60
N VAL A 316 3.20 8.82 17.54
CA VAL A 316 4.48 9.53 17.36
C VAL A 316 4.44 10.91 18.04
N VAL A 317 3.33 11.63 17.89
CA VAL A 317 3.13 13.00 18.42
C VAL A 317 3.01 12.98 19.95
N VAL A 318 2.26 12.04 20.52
CA VAL A 318 2.04 11.98 21.96
C VAL A 318 3.25 11.35 22.65
N LYS A 319 4.14 12.19 23.19
CA LYS A 319 5.35 11.76 23.90
C LYS A 319 5.06 10.86 25.11
N GLN A 320 3.92 11.03 25.77
CA GLN A 320 3.52 10.18 26.90
C GLN A 320 3.41 8.69 26.51
N ASN A 321 3.03 8.40 25.26
CA ASN A 321 2.94 7.03 24.75
C ASN A 321 4.30 6.32 24.71
N ARG A 322 5.40 7.08 24.57
CA ARG A 322 6.77 6.55 24.55
C ARG A 322 7.14 5.95 25.89
N VAL A 323 7.00 6.77 26.93
CA VAL A 323 7.29 6.36 28.32
C VAL A 323 6.32 5.27 28.76
N ALA A 324 5.03 5.41 28.45
CA ALA A 324 4.03 4.39 28.82
C ALA A 324 4.33 3.02 28.18
N TYR A 325 4.79 3.01 26.92
CA TYR A 325 5.14 1.78 26.23
C TYR A 325 6.30 1.04 26.91
N VAL A 326 7.41 1.73 27.20
CA VAL A 326 8.57 1.13 27.88
C VAL A 326 8.24 0.75 29.33
N LYS A 327 7.53 1.63 30.04
CA LYS A 327 7.13 1.41 31.43
C LYS A 327 6.29 0.15 31.60
N LYS A 328 5.46 -0.20 30.60
CA LYS A 328 4.70 -1.46 30.59
C LYS A 328 5.61 -2.68 30.73
N PHE A 329 6.71 -2.74 29.98
CA PHE A 329 7.64 -3.87 30.01
C PHE A 329 8.51 -3.89 31.27
N LEU A 330 8.99 -2.73 31.72
CA LEU A 330 9.81 -2.64 32.93
C LEU A 330 9.01 -2.92 34.22
N LYS A 331 7.71 -2.57 34.26
CA LYS A 331 6.85 -2.85 35.41
C LYS A 331 6.54 -4.34 35.56
N VAL A 332 6.46 -5.09 34.45
CA VAL A 332 6.20 -6.54 34.50
C VAL A 332 7.35 -7.30 35.16
N ASN A 333 8.59 -6.81 35.03
CA ASN A 333 9.78 -7.40 35.64
C ASN A 333 10.20 -6.74 36.95
N ASP A 334 9.29 -5.99 37.57
CA ASP A 334 9.49 -5.35 38.87
C ASP A 334 10.77 -4.49 38.96
N GLN A 335 11.12 -3.78 37.88
CA GLN A 335 12.34 -2.95 37.81
C GLN A 335 12.10 -1.48 38.23
N LEU A 336 10.92 -1.17 38.77
CA LEU A 336 10.46 0.21 38.99
C LEU A 336 9.85 0.33 40.39
N HIS A 337 10.71 0.43 41.41
CA HIS A 337 10.28 0.54 42.81
C HIS A 337 10.19 2.00 43.29
N GLY A 338 11.07 2.89 42.80
CA GLY A 338 11.19 4.29 43.27
C GLY A 338 10.75 5.39 42.29
N GLU A 339 10.61 6.63 42.77
CA GLU A 339 10.38 7.80 41.91
C GLU A 339 11.60 8.13 41.03
N ASP A 340 12.82 7.89 41.52
CA ASP A 340 14.04 8.14 40.75
C ASP A 340 14.22 7.14 39.62
N GLU A 341 13.85 5.87 39.82
CA GLU A 341 13.80 4.89 38.73
C GLU A 341 12.73 5.23 37.69
N LYS A 342 11.59 5.81 38.10
CA LYS A 342 10.59 6.34 37.16
C LYS A 342 11.13 7.53 36.36
N LYS A 343 11.93 8.42 36.97
CA LYS A 343 12.63 9.51 36.26
C LYS A 343 13.67 8.94 35.29
N LEU A 344 14.44 7.94 35.72
CA LEU A 344 15.43 7.26 34.88
C LEU A 344 14.77 6.56 33.69
N CYS A 345 13.61 5.93 33.89
CA CYS A 345 12.81 5.32 32.82
C CYS A 345 12.35 6.37 31.79
N ARG A 346 11.99 7.59 32.23
CA ARG A 346 11.68 8.69 31.31
C ARG A 346 12.90 9.10 30.49
N LYS A 347 14.09 9.21 31.11
CA LYS A 347 15.35 9.52 30.40
C LYS A 347 15.71 8.41 29.40
N PHE A 348 15.59 7.15 29.79
CA PHE A 348 15.80 6.00 28.91
C PHE A 348 14.87 6.01 27.68
N ALA A 349 13.57 6.26 27.88
CA ALA A 349 12.62 6.32 26.78
C ALA A 349 12.85 7.52 25.85
N ASN A 350 13.11 8.72 26.41
CA ASN A 350 13.17 9.96 25.64
C ASN A 350 14.55 10.26 25.05
N ASP A 351 15.64 9.98 25.77
CA ASP A 351 16.99 10.43 25.41
C ASP A 351 17.84 9.30 24.82
N TYR A 352 17.67 8.08 25.35
CA TYR A 352 18.40 6.89 24.89
C TYR A 352 17.70 6.17 23.73
N LEU A 353 16.47 5.65 23.92
CA LEU A 353 15.73 4.94 22.87
C LEU A 353 15.24 5.87 21.77
N ARG A 354 14.68 7.03 22.14
CA ARG A 354 14.06 8.01 21.23
C ARG A 354 12.98 7.39 20.33
N ASP A 355 12.55 8.12 19.31
CA ASP A 355 11.53 7.67 18.38
C ASP A 355 11.95 6.43 17.60
N ASP A 356 13.15 6.44 17.02
CA ASP A 356 13.59 5.34 16.16
C ASP A 356 13.85 4.05 16.93
N GLY A 357 14.40 4.09 18.15
CA GLY A 357 14.56 2.89 18.98
C GLY A 357 13.21 2.31 19.42
N LEU A 358 12.26 3.17 19.80
CA LEU A 358 10.89 2.77 20.10
C LEU A 358 10.17 2.18 18.88
N PHE A 359 10.43 2.73 17.69
CA PHE A 359 9.90 2.21 16.44
C PHE A 359 10.43 0.81 16.13
N VAL A 360 11.74 0.59 16.26
CA VAL A 360 12.36 -0.75 16.08
C VAL A 360 11.77 -1.76 17.05
N LEU A 361 11.65 -1.38 18.34
CA LEU A 361 11.01 -2.24 19.34
C LEU A 361 9.55 -2.57 18.98
N ARG A 362 8.80 -1.63 18.39
CA ARG A 362 7.42 -1.88 17.94
C ARG A 362 7.36 -2.79 16.70
N ILE A 363 8.31 -2.71 15.78
CA ILE A 363 8.40 -3.66 14.67
C ILE A 363 8.70 -5.05 15.20
N VAL A 364 9.71 -5.19 16.07
CA VAL A 364 10.04 -6.49 16.69
C VAL A 364 8.83 -7.05 17.44
N ALA A 365 8.11 -6.21 18.20
CA ALA A 365 6.90 -6.59 18.93
C ALA A 365 5.77 -7.18 18.07
N ARG A 366 5.66 -6.74 16.81
CA ARG A 366 4.60 -7.19 15.90
C ARG A 366 4.91 -8.54 15.27
N ASN A 367 6.18 -8.88 15.16
CA ASN A 367 6.65 -10.08 14.49
C ASN A 367 7.12 -11.16 15.46
N THR A 368 7.20 -10.84 16.76
CA THR A 368 7.65 -11.75 17.80
C THR A 368 6.73 -11.73 19.01
N ASN A 369 6.95 -12.67 19.93
CA ASN A 369 6.18 -12.81 21.15
C ASN A 369 6.53 -11.70 22.14
N SER A 370 5.54 -11.27 22.93
CA SER A 370 5.72 -10.23 23.94
C SER A 370 6.83 -10.56 24.96
N ILE A 371 7.09 -11.85 25.23
CA ILE A 371 8.16 -12.31 26.13
C ILE A 371 9.54 -11.94 25.59
N LEU A 372 9.81 -12.21 24.31
CA LEU A 372 11.11 -11.90 23.68
C LEU A 372 11.38 -10.40 23.72
N LEU A 373 10.35 -9.60 23.44
CA LEU A 373 10.44 -8.15 23.51
C LEU A 373 10.72 -7.65 24.93
N THR A 374 10.08 -8.25 25.94
CA THR A 374 10.32 -7.95 27.35
C THR A 374 11.79 -8.20 27.70
N ASP A 375 12.34 -9.36 27.32
CA ASP A 375 13.74 -9.71 27.56
C ASP A 375 14.69 -8.73 26.84
N LEU A 376 14.38 -8.35 25.60
CA LEU A 376 15.15 -7.39 24.83
C LEU A 376 15.17 -5.99 25.49
N VAL A 377 14.01 -5.52 25.96
CA VAL A 377 13.89 -4.23 26.67
C VAL A 377 14.66 -4.26 27.98
N MET A 378 14.68 -5.40 28.68
CA MET A 378 15.46 -5.59 29.90
C MET A 378 16.97 -5.55 29.63
N CYS A 379 17.45 -6.24 28.60
CA CYS A 379 18.86 -6.18 28.21
C CYS A 379 19.28 -4.75 27.85
N LEU A 380 18.47 -4.02 27.08
CA LEU A 380 18.73 -2.62 26.75
C LEU A 380 18.72 -1.71 27.98
N TRP A 381 17.81 -1.95 28.92
CA TRP A 381 17.75 -1.21 30.18
C TRP A 381 18.99 -1.45 31.06
N GLY A 382 19.46 -2.70 31.14
CA GLY A 382 20.71 -3.04 31.83
C GLY A 382 21.92 -2.33 31.20
N ILE A 383 22.07 -2.42 29.87
CA ILE A 383 23.13 -1.72 29.13
C ILE A 383 23.08 -0.21 29.38
N TYR A 384 21.89 0.37 29.48
CA TYR A 384 21.72 1.79 29.78
C TYR A 384 22.12 2.16 31.23
N LYS A 385 21.71 1.36 32.23
CA LYS A 385 22.09 1.56 33.64
C LYS A 385 23.61 1.43 33.84
N ASP A 386 24.26 0.54 33.10
CA ASP A 386 25.70 0.29 33.19
C ASP A 386 26.57 1.41 32.57
N LYS A 387 25.96 2.38 31.85
CA LYS A 387 26.73 3.48 31.25
C LYS A 387 27.34 4.37 32.35
N PRO A 388 28.63 4.76 32.22
CA PRO A 388 29.35 5.49 33.27
C PRO A 388 28.73 6.84 33.64
N GLU A 389 28.09 7.52 32.68
CA GLU A 389 27.35 8.77 32.91
C GLU A 389 26.17 8.57 33.86
N ILE A 390 25.45 7.46 33.70
CA ILE A 390 24.24 7.14 34.46
C ILE A 390 24.59 6.54 35.81
N ARG A 391 25.61 5.67 35.86
CA ARG A 391 26.12 5.09 37.09
C ARG A 391 26.60 6.16 38.08
N LYS A 392 27.36 7.16 37.60
CA LYS A 392 27.78 8.30 38.42
C LYS A 392 26.62 9.15 38.94
N GLU A 393 25.57 9.33 38.14
CA GLU A 393 24.36 10.07 38.54
C GLU A 393 23.57 9.32 39.62
N ASN A 394 23.46 8.00 39.51
CA ASN A 394 22.82 7.16 40.53
C ASN A 394 23.65 7.11 41.82
N ASP A 395 24.96 6.87 41.74
CA ASP A 395 25.85 6.83 42.91
C ASP A 395 25.84 8.16 43.69
N TYR A 396 25.69 9.30 42.99
CA TYR A 396 25.56 10.62 43.61
C TYR A 396 24.21 10.80 44.34
N ASN A 397 23.11 10.35 43.75
CA ASN A 397 21.78 10.45 44.38
C ASN A 397 21.66 9.52 45.59
N ASP A 398 22.28 8.33 45.53
CA ASP A 398 22.29 7.39 46.67
C ASP A 398 23.15 7.90 47.84
N THR A 399 24.16 8.74 47.56
CA THR A 399 25.04 9.32 48.59
C THR A 399 24.52 10.66 49.16
N ASN A 400 23.54 11.31 48.52
CA ASN A 400 22.87 12.53 48.98
C ASN A 400 21.33 12.43 48.80
N PRO A 401 20.63 11.68 49.69
CA PRO A 401 19.20 11.39 49.56
C PRO A 401 18.26 12.59 49.76
#